data_AF-A0A1E1WM35-F1
#
_entry.id   AF-A0A1E1WM35-F1
#
_cell.length_a   1.000
_cell.length_b   1.000
_cell.length_c   1.000
_cell.angle_alpha   90.00
_cell.angle_beta   90.00
_cell.angle_gamma   90.00
#
_symmetry.space_group_name_H-M   'P 1'
#
loop_
_entity.id
_entity.type
_entity.pdbx_description
1 polymer ?
#
loop_
_entity_poly.entity_id
_entity_poly.type
_entity_poly.pdbx_seq_one_letter_code
_entity_poly.pdbx_strand_id
1 'polypeptide(L)'
;WELFMEFLKHKNPGLQKYALDCVLNYRNKSVVAYKNNLNNLVDEKKFKDEMTLFKITEDAQSIQPEDREHVIPIILRILYGKMTSKLAADKKGGGQTRRALVMRYLA
;
A
#
# COMPACT_ATOMS: atom_id res chain seq x y z
N TRP A 1 16.18 0.26 8.87
CA TRP A 1 15.24 0.74 7.83
C TRP A 1 14.77 -0.41 6.94
N GLU A 2 15.67 -1.20 6.37
CA GLU A 2 15.34 -2.31 5.46
C GLU A 2 14.40 -3.36 6.07
N LEU A 3 14.58 -3.71 7.35
CA LEU A 3 13.71 -4.67 8.03
C LEU A 3 12.23 -4.25 8.04
N PHE A 4 11.92 -2.97 8.25
CA PHE A 4 10.53 -2.48 8.19
C PHE A 4 9.98 -2.54 6.76
N MET A 5 10.83 -2.25 5.77
CA MET A 5 10.47 -2.39 4.35
C MET A 5 10.21 -3.85 3.97
N GLU A 6 10.89 -4.81 4.60
CA GLU A 6 10.59 -6.23 4.45
C GLU A 6 9.27 -6.62 5.10
N PHE A 7 9.01 -6.14 6.32
CA PHE A 7 7.75 -6.39 7.01
C PHE A 7 6.53 -5.81 6.27
N LEU A 8 6.69 -4.69 5.55
CA LEU A 8 5.64 -4.14 4.69
C LEU A 8 5.23 -5.07 3.54
N LYS A 9 6.16 -5.91 3.05
CA LYS A 9 5.88 -6.94 2.02
C LYS A 9 5.20 -8.18 2.60
N HIS A 10 5.14 -8.31 3.92
CA HIS A 10 4.63 -9.52 4.56
C HIS A 10 3.10 -9.60 4.48
N LYS A 11 2.58 -10.82 4.35
CA LYS A 11 1.15 -11.13 4.23
C LYS A 11 0.31 -10.87 5.49
N ASN A 12 0.96 -10.65 6.64
CA ASN A 12 0.26 -10.44 7.91
C ASN A 12 -0.17 -8.97 8.02
N PRO A 13 -1.49 -8.68 8.04
CA PRO A 13 -1.98 -7.30 8.04
C PRO A 13 -1.64 -6.54 9.33
N GLY A 14 -1.57 -7.23 10.48
CA GLY A 14 -1.13 -6.62 11.74
C GLY A 14 0.33 -6.19 11.67
N LEU A 15 1.21 -7.10 11.22
CA LEU A 15 2.63 -6.80 11.06
C LEU A 15 2.88 -5.66 10.05
N GLN A 16 2.14 -5.68 8.93
CA GLN A 16 2.21 -4.65 7.90
C GLN A 16 1.81 -3.26 8.45
N LYS A 17 0.78 -3.20 9.31
CA LYS A 17 0.35 -1.96 9.97
C LYS A 17 1.41 -1.42 10.94
N TYR A 18 1.95 -2.28 11.81
CA TYR A 18 3.00 -1.86 12.74
C TYR A 18 4.27 -1.41 12.01
N ALA A 19 4.65 -2.11 10.94
CA ALA A 19 5.78 -1.73 10.10
C ALA A 19 5.55 -0.35 9.44
N LEU A 20 4.34 -0.08 8.96
CA LEU A 20 3.98 1.22 8.41
C LEU A 20 4.08 2.33 9.47
N ASP A 21 3.55 2.11 10.68
CA ASP A 21 3.64 3.09 11.77
C ASP A 21 5.11 3.39 12.15
N CYS A 22 5.98 2.37 12.16
CA CYS A 22 7.42 2.55 12.37
C CYS A 22 8.06 3.39 11.25
N VAL A 23 7.70 3.14 9.99
CA VAL A 23 8.19 3.89 8.82
C VAL A 23 7.73 5.35 8.89
N LEU A 24 6.48 5.60 9.28
CA LEU A 24 5.91 6.94 9.43
C LEU A 24 6.54 7.73 10.57
N ASN A 25 6.87 7.07 11.70
CA ASN A 25 7.50 7.71 12.84
C ASN A 25 8.96 8.12 12.58
N TYR A 26 9.59 7.62 11.50
CA TYR A 26 10.97 7.94 11.13
C TYR A 26 11.13 9.37 10.54
N ARG A 27 10.09 10.22 10.61
CA ARG A 27 10.09 11.67 10.31
C ARG A 27 10.38 12.08 8.86
N ASN A 28 10.04 11.26 7.87
CA ASN A 28 10.05 11.74 6.48
C ASN A 28 8.76 12.57 6.23
N LYS A 29 8.87 13.91 6.24
CA LYS A 29 7.72 14.83 6.14
C LYS A 29 6.83 14.54 4.92
N SER A 30 7.46 14.18 3.80
CA SER A 30 6.83 13.74 2.56
C SER A 30 5.88 12.55 2.77
N VAL A 31 6.30 11.54 3.51
CA VAL A 31 5.49 10.32 3.72
C VAL A 31 4.41 10.52 4.77
N VAL A 32 4.66 11.37 5.77
CA VAL A 32 3.71 11.67 6.85
C VAL A 32 2.44 12.33 6.33
N ALA A 33 2.53 13.16 5.28
CA ALA A 33 1.37 13.79 4.64
C ALA A 33 0.34 12.76 4.14
N TYR A 34 0.79 11.59 3.68
CA TYR A 34 -0.05 10.52 3.14
C TYR A 34 -0.38 9.42 4.17
N LYS A 35 -0.10 9.64 5.46
CA LYS A 35 -0.30 8.65 6.54
C LYS A 35 -1.70 8.01 6.51
N ASN A 36 -2.74 8.82 6.31
CA ASN A 36 -4.12 8.32 6.32
C ASN A 36 -4.40 7.43 5.10
N ASN A 37 -3.95 7.85 3.91
CA ASN A 37 -4.08 7.07 2.68
C ASN A 37 -3.34 5.73 2.80
N LEU A 38 -2.10 5.75 3.31
CA LEU A 38 -1.29 4.55 3.51
C LEU A 38 -1.92 3.59 4.53
N ASN A 39 -2.51 4.11 5.61
CA ASN A 39 -3.23 3.28 6.57
C ASN A 39 -4.49 2.65 5.98
N ASN A 40 -5.25 3.39 5.17
CA ASN A 40 -6.42 2.87 4.47
C ASN A 40 -6.02 1.81 3.42
N LEU A 41 -4.87 1.96 2.77
CA LEU A 41 -4.27 0.95 1.88
C LEU A 41 -3.87 -0.34 2.62
N VAL A 42 -3.48 -0.26 3.89
CA VAL A 42 -3.21 -1.43 4.72
C VAL A 42 -4.49 -2.06 5.28
N ASP A 43 -5.57 -1.30 5.43
CA ASP A 43 -6.86 -1.84 5.89
C ASP A 43 -7.57 -2.60 4.76
N GLU A 44 -7.82 -3.90 4.96
CA GLU A 44 -8.45 -4.74 3.94
C GLU A 44 -9.88 -4.33 3.58
N LYS A 45 -10.61 -3.72 4.54
CA LYS A 45 -11.98 -3.23 4.32
C LYS A 45 -12.00 -1.99 3.44
N LYS A 46 -11.04 -1.09 3.65
CA LYS A 46 -10.94 0.20 2.94
C LYS A 46 -10.09 0.14 1.67
N PHE A 47 -9.34 -0.94 1.49
CA PHE A 47 -8.39 -1.09 0.39
C PHE A 47 -8.95 -0.77 -1.00
N LYS A 48 -10.13 -1.30 -1.34
CA LYS A 48 -10.72 -1.11 -2.68
C LYS A 48 -11.15 0.34 -2.89
N ASP A 49 -11.74 0.95 -1.87
CA ASP A 49 -12.20 2.33 -1.91
C ASP A 49 -10.99 3.28 -2.00
N GLU A 50 -9.96 3.02 -1.19
CA GLU A 50 -8.73 3.80 -1.18
C GLU A 50 -8.00 3.74 -2.52
N MET A 51 -7.92 2.57 -3.17
CA MET A 51 -7.34 2.48 -4.53
C MET A 51 -8.12 3.26 -5.58
N THR A 52 -9.40 3.55 -5.33
CA THR A 52 -10.21 4.37 -6.24
C THR A 52 -10.00 5.87 -5.96
N LEU A 53 -9.85 6.24 -4.68
CA LEU A 53 -9.73 7.62 -4.22
C LEU A 53 -8.29 8.17 -4.33
N PHE A 54 -7.30 7.35 -4.04
CA PHE A 54 -5.90 7.74 -3.96
C PHE A 54 -5.14 7.15 -5.15
N LYS A 55 -5.10 7.87 -6.28
CA LYS A 55 -4.44 7.40 -7.50
C LYS A 55 -2.95 7.76 -7.49
N ILE A 56 -2.13 6.83 -7.97
CA ILE A 56 -0.66 6.99 -8.06
C ILE A 56 -0.18 7.43 -9.44
N THR A 57 -1.06 7.41 -10.44
CA THR A 57 -0.78 7.74 -11.84
C THR A 57 -0.34 9.19 -12.00
N GLU A 58 0.53 9.48 -12.98
CA GLU A 58 1.18 10.80 -13.13
C GLU A 58 0.20 11.98 -13.26
N ASP A 59 -0.98 11.72 -13.83
CA ASP A 59 -2.11 12.64 -13.97
C ASP A 59 -2.85 12.95 -12.66
N ALA A 60 -2.67 12.14 -11.62
CA ALA A 60 -3.30 12.34 -10.33
C ALA A 60 -2.53 13.36 -9.48
N GLN A 61 -3.22 14.41 -9.04
CA GLN A 61 -2.72 15.39 -8.04
C GLN A 61 -2.65 14.82 -6.61
N SER A 62 -2.91 13.52 -6.43
CA SER A 62 -2.97 12.88 -5.11
C SER A 62 -1.62 12.78 -4.42
N ILE A 63 -0.50 12.81 -5.16
CA ILE A 63 0.86 12.75 -4.61
C ILE A 63 1.71 13.81 -5.29
N GLN A 64 2.40 14.64 -4.50
CA GLN A 64 3.33 15.64 -5.03
C GLN A 64 4.51 14.97 -5.74
N PRO A 65 5.01 15.52 -6.87
CA PRO A 65 6.11 14.94 -7.63
C PRO A 65 7.36 14.67 -6.77
N GLU A 66 7.65 15.57 -5.82
CA GLU A 66 8.77 15.51 -4.89
C GLU A 66 8.70 14.33 -3.92
N ASP A 67 7.47 13.94 -3.55
CA ASP A 67 7.22 12.88 -2.58
C ASP A 67 7.17 11.50 -3.24
N ARG A 68 6.93 11.45 -4.56
CA ARG A 68 6.74 10.20 -5.32
C ARG A 68 7.90 9.24 -5.16
N GLU A 69 9.13 9.73 -5.19
CA GLU A 69 10.35 8.91 -5.04
C GLU A 69 10.38 8.14 -3.71
N HIS A 70 9.77 8.71 -2.66
CA HIS A 70 9.74 8.11 -1.32
C HIS A 70 8.45 7.32 -1.06
N VAL A 71 7.31 7.80 -1.56
CA VAL A 71 5.98 7.26 -1.26
C VAL A 71 5.63 6.07 -2.15
N ILE A 72 5.94 6.12 -3.46
CA ILE A 72 5.62 5.04 -4.41
C ILE A 72 6.26 3.71 -3.98
N PRO A 73 7.55 3.64 -3.60
CA PRO A 73 8.16 2.39 -3.18
C PRO A 73 7.51 1.79 -1.92
N ILE A 74 6.91 2.60 -1.04
CA ILE A 74 6.18 2.14 0.14
C ILE A 74 4.84 1.55 -0.28
N ILE A 75 4.09 2.25 -1.14
CA ILE A 75 2.81 1.78 -1.68
C ILE A 75 3.00 0.44 -2.40
N LEU A 76 4.00 0.32 -3.28
CA LEU A 76 4.30 -0.92 -4.01
C LEU A 76 4.58 -2.09 -3.07
N ARG A 77 5.32 -1.87 -1.98
CA ARG A 77 5.58 -2.91 -0.96
C ARG A 77 4.30 -3.32 -0.24
N ILE A 78 3.44 -2.37 0.10
CA ILE A 78 2.14 -2.65 0.73
C ILE A 78 1.27 -3.49 -0.21
N LEU A 79 1.14 -3.07 -1.47
CA LEU A 79 0.38 -3.77 -2.51
C LEU A 79 0.90 -5.19 -2.73
N TYR A 80 2.22 -5.39 -2.71
CA TYR A 80 2.83 -6.71 -2.80
C TYR A 80 2.40 -7.64 -1.64
N GLY A 81 2.41 -7.13 -0.40
CA GLY A 81 1.89 -7.88 0.75
C GLY A 81 0.41 -8.23 0.61
N LYS A 82 -0.39 -7.32 0.03
CA LYS A 82 -1.82 -7.57 -0.26
C LYS A 82 -2.05 -8.59 -1.38
N MET A 83 -1.20 -8.62 -2.40
CA MET A 83 -1.30 -9.60 -3.50
C MET A 83 -0.91 -11.02 -3.07
N THR A 84 -0.05 -11.14 -2.06
CA THR A 84 0.48 -12.43 -1.55
C THR A 84 -0.31 -12.98 -0.35
N SER A 85 -1.24 -12.20 0.21
CA SER A 85 -2.08 -12.63 1.33
C SER A 85 -3.07 -13.73 0.94
N LYS A 86 -3.11 -14.80 1.76
CA LYS A 86 -4.02 -15.94 1.58
C LYS A 86 -5.49 -15.60 1.82
N LEU A 87 -5.78 -14.53 2.58
CA LEU A 87 -7.15 -14.08 2.87
C LEU A 87 -7.97 -13.81 1.60
N ALA A 88 -7.32 -13.31 0.54
CA ALA A 88 -7.97 -13.08 -0.76
C ALA A 88 -8.02 -14.35 -1.64
N ALA A 89 -7.17 -15.35 -1.37
CA ALA A 89 -7.05 -16.57 -2.16
C ALA A 89 -8.06 -17.67 -1.77
N ASP A 90 -8.65 -17.59 -0.58
CA ASP A 90 -9.61 -18.58 -0.05
C ASP A 90 -10.95 -18.60 -0.81
N LYS A 91 -11.30 -17.49 -1.48
CA LYS A 91 -12.46 -17.44 -2.37
C LYS A 91 -12.04 -17.85 -3.78
N LYS A 92 -12.79 -18.76 -4.42
CA LYS A 92 -12.55 -19.25 -5.79
C LYS A 92 -12.32 -18.07 -6.75
N GLY A 93 -11.07 -17.88 -7.21
CA GLY A 93 -10.67 -16.79 -8.11
C GLY A 93 -10.31 -15.44 -7.45
N GLY A 94 -10.51 -15.26 -6.14
CA GLY A 94 -10.30 -13.99 -5.44
C GLY A 94 -8.86 -13.47 -5.50
N GLY A 95 -7.88 -14.38 -5.50
CA GLY A 95 -6.46 -14.03 -5.67
C GLY A 95 -6.13 -13.47 -7.05
N GLN A 96 -6.74 -13.99 -8.12
CA GLN A 96 -6.57 -13.45 -9.48
C GLN A 96 -7.24 -12.09 -9.62
N THR A 97 -8.46 -11.93 -9.11
CA THR A 97 -9.18 -10.65 -9.11
C THR A 97 -8.40 -9.56 -8.36
N ARG A 98 -7.81 -9.91 -7.20
CA ARG A 98 -6.99 -8.99 -6.41
C ARG A 98 -5.75 -8.53 -7.19
N ARG A 99 -5.03 -9.47 -7.83
CA ARG A 99 -3.86 -9.13 -8.66
C ARG A 99 -4.25 -8.25 -9.84
N ALA A 100 -5.32 -8.57 -10.55
CA ALA A 100 -5.81 -7.74 -11.66
C ALA A 100 -6.18 -6.31 -11.22
N LEU A 101 -6.82 -6.17 -10.06
CA LEU A 101 -7.18 -4.87 -9.48
C LEU A 101 -5.93 -4.04 -9.11
N VAL A 102 -4.91 -4.67 -8.54
CA VAL A 102 -3.62 -4.02 -8.25
C VAL A 102 -2.88 -3.62 -9.53
N MET A 103 -2.83 -4.50 -10.53
CA MET A 103 -2.19 -4.19 -11.81
C MET A 103 -2.90 -3.05 -12.53
N ARG A 104 -4.25 -2.99 -12.48
CA ARG A 104 -5.03 -1.88 -13.05
C ARG A 104 -4.80 -0.56 -12.33
N TYR A 105 -4.47 -0.59 -11.05
CA TYR A 105 -4.17 0.62 -10.29
C TYR A 105 -2.77 1.17 -10.58
N LEU A 106 -1.87 0.31 -11.07
CA LEU A 106 -0.52 0.67 -11.50
C LEU A 106 -0.46 1.12 -12.97
N ALA A 107 -1.50 0.81 -13.75
CA ALA A 107 -1.64 1.15 -15.16
C ALA A 107 -2.31 2.50 -15.34
#